data_AF-A0A9P0JL94-F1
#
_entry.id   AF-A0A9P0JL94-F1
#
_cell.length_a   1.000
_cell.length_b   1.000
_cell.length_c   1.000
_cell.angle_alpha   90.00
_cell.angle_beta   90.00
_cell.angle_gamma   90.00
#
_symmetry.space_group_name_H-M   'P 1'
#
loop_
_entity.id
_entity.type
_entity.pdbx_description
1 polymer ?
#
loop_
_entity_poly.entity_id
_entity_poly.type
_entity_poly.pdbx_seq_one_letter_code
_entity_poly.pdbx_strand_id
1 'polypeptide(L)'
;MVIMENYIPPQDRLDELWLELERCHLSYLELEESPEKIEQRNKLEEIIYEFLCIAPHRHKFCYAETEEVLQMSASRKKDFSAYKASTGFAAIQLYAGNLLSQPWRKEYRTIKRYLSRGFGRGSRCIHRYLSNAKNHGTSSSKLR
;
A
#
# COMPACT_ATOMS: atom_id res chain seq x y z
N MET A 1 -2.03 -17.69 25.40
CA MET A 1 -2.51 -16.99 24.19
C MET A 1 -2.64 -18.04 23.12
N VAL A 2 -3.85 -18.56 22.92
CA VAL A 2 -4.10 -19.67 21.99
C VAL A 2 -4.01 -19.08 20.59
N ILE A 3 -3.01 -19.51 19.83
CA ILE A 3 -2.86 -19.09 18.45
C ILE A 3 -4.08 -19.67 17.71
N MET A 4 -4.92 -18.81 17.13
CA MET A 4 -5.99 -19.19 16.19
C MET A 4 -5.37 -19.71 14.86
N GLU A 5 -4.44 -20.64 14.95
CA GLU A 5 -3.64 -21.14 13.82
C GLU A 5 -4.45 -22.09 12.92
N ASN A 6 -5.69 -22.44 13.30
CA ASN A 6 -6.55 -23.40 12.59
C ASN A 6 -7.97 -22.90 12.30
N TYR A 7 -8.22 -21.58 12.30
CA TYR A 7 -9.45 -21.09 11.65
C TYR A 7 -9.17 -21.08 10.14
N ILE A 8 -9.65 -22.12 9.45
CA ILE A 8 -9.80 -22.09 7.99
C ILE A 8 -11.12 -21.36 7.77
N PRO A 9 -11.13 -20.04 7.50
CA PRO A 9 -12.36 -19.38 7.09
C PRO A 9 -12.94 -20.12 5.89
N PRO A 10 -14.28 -20.20 5.76
CA PRO A 10 -14.89 -20.70 4.53
C PRO A 10 -14.28 -19.93 3.36
N GLN A 11 -13.61 -20.63 2.44
CA GLN A 11 -12.99 -20.03 1.25
C GLN A 11 -14.01 -19.14 0.51
N ASP A 12 -15.27 -19.58 0.50
CA ASP A 12 -16.42 -18.86 -0.03
C ASP A 12 -16.58 -17.43 0.53
N ARG A 13 -16.39 -17.22 1.85
CA ARG A 13 -16.54 -15.89 2.46
C ARG A 13 -15.37 -14.97 2.11
N LEU A 14 -14.16 -15.52 2.02
CA LEU A 14 -12.98 -14.76 1.59
C LEU A 14 -13.13 -14.28 0.15
N ASP A 15 -13.60 -15.17 -0.73
CA ASP A 15 -13.79 -14.87 -2.14
C ASP A 15 -14.94 -13.86 -2.34
N GLU A 16 -16.03 -13.98 -1.57
CA GLU A 16 -17.11 -12.97 -1.52
C GLU A 16 -16.60 -11.59 -1.11
N LEU A 17 -15.84 -11.51 0.00
CA LEU A 17 -15.28 -10.25 0.47
C LEU A 17 -14.29 -9.66 -0.52
N TRP A 18 -13.52 -10.50 -1.21
CA TRP A 18 -12.60 -10.05 -2.25
C TRP A 18 -13.35 -9.43 -3.43
N LEU A 19 -14.39 -10.10 -3.93
CA LEU A 19 -15.24 -9.58 -5.00
C LEU A 19 -15.94 -8.27 -4.59
N GLU A 20 -16.41 -8.19 -3.34
CA GLU A 20 -17.01 -6.98 -2.82
C GLU A 20 -16.00 -5.83 -2.71
N LEU A 21 -14.79 -6.13 -2.24
CA LEU A 21 -13.67 -5.19 -2.15
C LEU A 21 -13.33 -4.65 -3.54
N GLU A 22 -13.14 -5.51 -4.54
CA GLU A 22 -12.81 -5.09 -5.91
C GLU A 22 -13.90 -4.18 -6.49
N ARG A 23 -15.18 -4.56 -6.36
CA ARG A 23 -16.32 -3.77 -6.85
C ARG A 23 -16.43 -2.43 -6.12
N CYS A 24 -16.30 -2.44 -4.80
CA CYS A 24 -16.38 -1.24 -3.96
C CYS A 24 -15.23 -0.28 -4.26
N HIS A 25 -14.02 -0.82 -4.46
CA HIS A 25 -12.82 -0.06 -4.79
C HIS A 25 -12.91 0.56 -6.18
N LEU A 26 -13.39 -0.17 -7.20
CA LEU A 26 -13.61 0.38 -8.52
C LEU A 26 -14.59 1.55 -8.48
N SER A 27 -15.73 1.38 -7.80
CA SER A 27 -16.70 2.46 -7.61
C SER A 27 -16.10 3.67 -6.89
N TYR A 28 -15.26 3.47 -5.88
CA TYR A 28 -14.54 4.55 -5.21
C TYR A 28 -13.60 5.34 -6.14
N LEU A 29 -12.92 4.65 -7.07
CA LEU A 29 -12.01 5.28 -8.03
C LEU A 29 -12.74 6.12 -9.09
N GLU A 30 -13.96 5.72 -9.46
CA GLU A 30 -14.80 6.41 -10.45
C GLU A 30 -15.50 7.64 -9.90
N LEU A 31 -15.64 7.76 -8.57
CA LEU A 31 -16.27 8.90 -7.93
C LEU A 31 -15.36 10.14 -7.95
N GLU A 32 -15.96 11.28 -8.26
CA GLU A 32 -15.36 12.60 -8.09
C GLU A 32 -15.26 12.99 -6.60
N GLU A 33 -14.44 13.99 -6.28
CA GLU A 33 -14.29 14.45 -4.89
C GLU A 33 -15.60 15.02 -4.33
N SER A 34 -16.34 14.18 -3.61
CA SER A 34 -17.67 14.48 -3.08
C SER A 34 -17.89 13.82 -1.70
N PRO A 35 -18.92 14.23 -0.93
CA PRO A 35 -19.29 13.58 0.32
C PRO A 35 -19.56 12.08 0.14
N GLU A 36 -20.18 11.68 -0.97
CA GLU A 36 -20.47 10.29 -1.31
C GLU A 36 -19.18 9.46 -1.46
N LYS A 37 -18.11 10.06 -2.00
CA LYS A 37 -16.80 9.40 -2.08
C LYS A 37 -16.19 9.13 -0.70
N ILE A 38 -16.46 9.99 0.29
CA ILE A 38 -16.03 9.79 1.68
C ILE A 38 -16.79 8.61 2.30
N GLU A 39 -18.11 8.55 2.10
CA GLU A 39 -18.94 7.43 2.56
C GLU A 39 -18.49 6.11 1.93
N GLN A 40 -18.23 6.12 0.62
CA GLN A 40 -17.72 4.95 -0.11
C GLN A 40 -16.35 4.52 0.43
N ARG A 41 -15.47 5.46 0.78
CA ARG A 41 -14.18 5.14 1.43
C ARG A 41 -14.38 4.44 2.78
N ASN A 42 -15.27 4.95 3.62
CA ASN A 42 -15.54 4.36 4.93
C ASN A 42 -16.07 2.93 4.78
N LYS A 43 -17.00 2.70 3.84
CA LYS A 43 -17.49 1.36 3.50
C LYS A 43 -16.36 0.43 3.02
N LEU A 44 -15.46 0.93 2.19
CA LEU A 44 -14.30 0.16 1.74
C LEU A 44 -13.38 -0.22 2.92
N GLU A 45 -13.14 0.71 3.87
CA GLU A 45 -12.34 0.45 5.07
C GLU A 45 -12.96 -0.65 5.96
N GLU A 46 -14.29 -0.68 6.09
CA GLU A 46 -15.02 -1.73 6.82
C GLU A 46 -14.83 -3.11 6.18
N ILE A 47 -15.00 -3.21 4.85
CA ILE A 47 -14.80 -4.47 4.11
C ILE A 47 -13.34 -4.94 4.22
N ILE A 48 -12.38 -4.02 4.08
CA ILE A 48 -10.95 -4.32 4.25
C ILE A 48 -10.68 -4.83 5.67
N TYR A 49 -11.28 -4.23 6.69
CA TYR A 49 -11.12 -4.68 8.07
C TYR A 49 -11.61 -6.12 8.24
N GLU A 50 -12.81 -6.44 7.75
CA GLU A 50 -13.37 -7.79 7.80
C GLU A 50 -12.45 -8.79 7.06
N PHE A 51 -12.02 -8.45 5.85
CA PHE A 51 -11.09 -9.26 5.07
C PHE A 51 -9.78 -9.51 5.83
N LEU A 52 -9.16 -8.49 6.42
CA LEU A 52 -7.89 -8.61 7.14
C LEU A 52 -7.98 -9.45 8.41
N CYS A 53 -9.17 -9.54 9.03
CA CYS A 53 -9.42 -10.37 10.20
C CYS A 53 -9.43 -11.86 9.86
N ILE A 54 -9.88 -12.25 8.66
CA ILE A 54 -10.00 -13.65 8.27
C ILE A 54 -8.91 -14.12 7.29
N ALA A 55 -8.32 -13.23 6.50
CA ALA A 55 -7.37 -13.61 5.46
C ALA A 55 -6.05 -14.14 6.05
N PRO A 56 -5.52 -15.27 5.53
CA PRO A 56 -4.19 -15.74 5.89
C PRO A 56 -3.14 -14.75 5.42
N HIS A 57 -2.00 -14.66 6.12
CA HIS A 57 -0.97 -13.63 5.87
C HIS A 57 -0.55 -13.53 4.40
N ARG A 58 -0.34 -14.69 3.76
CA ARG A 58 0.01 -14.84 2.34
C ARG A 58 -0.97 -14.22 1.34
N HIS A 59 -2.22 -13.96 1.73
CA HIS A 59 -3.25 -13.38 0.86
C HIS A 59 -3.52 -11.90 1.17
N LYS A 60 -2.81 -11.29 2.14
CA LYS A 60 -3.00 -9.88 2.51
C LYS A 60 -2.33 -8.91 1.53
N PHE A 61 -1.43 -9.41 0.69
CA PHE A 61 -0.70 -8.64 -0.30
C PHE A 61 -0.87 -9.26 -1.68
N CYS A 62 -1.21 -8.45 -2.69
CA CYS A 62 -1.25 -8.92 -4.08
C CYS A 62 0.15 -9.12 -4.66
N TYR A 63 1.13 -8.34 -4.17
CA TYR A 63 2.52 -8.36 -4.66
C TYR A 63 3.46 -8.74 -3.51
N ALA A 64 4.26 -9.78 -3.71
CA ALA A 64 5.21 -10.29 -2.72
C ALA A 64 6.27 -9.24 -2.35
N GLU A 65 6.67 -8.39 -3.31
CA GLU A 65 7.63 -7.31 -3.08
C GLU A 65 7.10 -6.28 -2.08
N THR A 66 5.78 -6.08 -2.03
CA THR A 66 5.16 -5.15 -1.08
C THR A 66 5.21 -5.71 0.35
N GLU A 67 4.92 -7.00 0.49
CA GLU A 67 5.07 -7.73 1.76
C GLU A 67 6.52 -7.70 2.23
N GLU A 68 7.47 -8.04 1.35
CA GLU A 68 8.90 -8.08 1.66
C GLU A 68 9.41 -6.70 2.12
N VAL A 69 9.07 -5.63 1.40
CA VAL A 69 9.49 -4.26 1.78
C VAL A 69 8.96 -3.88 3.16
N LEU A 70 7.72 -4.25 3.48
CA LEU A 70 7.14 -3.99 4.80
C LEU A 70 7.83 -4.82 5.88
N GLN A 71 8.01 -6.13 5.64
CA GLN A 71 8.65 -7.06 6.57
C GLN A 71 10.12 -6.64 6.83
N MET A 72 10.90 -6.37 5.79
CA MET A 72 12.26 -5.85 5.91
C MET A 72 12.29 -4.52 6.67
N SER A 73 11.34 -3.62 6.41
CA SER A 73 11.25 -2.35 7.11
C SER A 73 10.97 -2.55 8.60
N ALA A 74 10.12 -3.52 8.96
CA ALA A 74 9.81 -3.86 10.34
C ALA A 74 10.99 -4.52 11.06
N SER A 75 11.68 -5.47 10.40
CA SER A 75 12.76 -6.24 11.02
C SER A 75 14.09 -5.51 11.10
N ARG A 76 14.43 -4.67 10.10
CA ARG A 76 15.77 -4.08 9.97
C ARG A 76 15.87 -2.66 10.48
N LYS A 77 14.75 -1.95 10.65
CA LYS A 77 14.76 -0.54 11.03
C LYS A 77 14.57 -0.41 12.55
N LYS A 78 15.60 0.11 13.22
CA LYS A 78 15.61 0.32 14.67
C LYS A 78 14.42 1.15 15.19
N ASP A 79 14.04 2.19 14.43
CA ASP A 79 12.90 3.06 14.75
C ASP A 79 11.71 2.82 13.79
N PHE A 80 11.37 1.55 13.56
CA PHE A 80 10.18 1.20 12.79
C PHE A 80 8.93 1.76 13.48
N SER A 81 8.02 2.30 12.66
CA SER A 81 6.74 2.81 13.12
C SER A 81 5.70 2.48 12.08
N ALA A 82 4.67 1.74 12.49
CA ALA A 82 3.53 1.41 11.63
C ALA A 82 2.85 2.67 11.10
N TYR A 83 2.76 3.73 11.91
CA TYR A 83 2.26 5.04 11.49
C TYR A 83 3.11 5.66 10.36
N LYS A 84 4.44 5.61 10.47
CA LYS A 84 5.30 6.07 9.37
C LYS A 84 5.09 5.19 8.12
N ALA A 85 4.82 3.89 8.27
CA ALA A 85 4.63 2.97 7.16
C ALA A 85 3.31 3.27 6.44
N SER A 86 2.23 3.47 7.18
CA SER A 86 0.93 3.86 6.63
C SER A 86 1.03 5.19 5.88
N THR A 87 1.75 6.19 6.40
CA THR A 87 1.95 7.45 5.65
C THR A 87 2.76 7.26 4.35
N GLY A 88 3.66 6.27 4.29
CA GLY A 88 4.36 5.89 3.07
C GLY A 88 3.41 5.30 2.02
N PHE A 89 2.59 4.32 2.42
CA PHE A 89 1.58 3.71 1.56
C PHE A 89 0.51 4.71 1.10
N ALA A 90 0.05 5.60 1.98
CA ALA A 90 -0.89 6.66 1.63
C ALA A 90 -0.33 7.59 0.55
N ALA A 91 0.98 7.89 0.59
CA ALA A 91 1.62 8.68 -0.45
C ALA A 91 1.71 7.94 -1.79
N ILE A 92 1.89 6.61 -1.78
CA ILE A 92 1.85 5.76 -2.99
C ILE A 92 0.43 5.75 -3.57
N GLN A 93 -0.60 5.57 -2.73
CA GLN A 93 -2.00 5.63 -3.13
C GLN A 93 -2.33 6.97 -3.78
N LEU A 94 -1.93 8.09 -3.17
CA LEU A 94 -2.14 9.43 -3.73
C LEU A 94 -1.45 9.59 -5.09
N TYR A 95 -0.23 9.06 -5.23
CA TYR A 95 0.49 9.09 -6.50
C TYR A 95 -0.23 8.29 -7.59
N ALA A 96 -0.71 7.08 -7.26
CA ALA A 96 -1.50 6.26 -8.17
C ALA A 96 -2.83 6.97 -8.56
N GLY A 97 -3.52 7.58 -7.60
CA GLY A 97 -4.74 8.35 -7.86
C GLY A 97 -4.52 9.54 -8.80
N ASN A 98 -3.39 10.25 -8.68
CA ASN A 98 -3.03 11.34 -9.60
C ASN A 98 -2.77 10.83 -11.03
N LEU A 99 -2.14 9.65 -11.17
CA LEU A 99 -1.92 9.02 -12.46
C LEU A 99 -3.23 8.59 -13.13
N LEU A 100 -4.16 8.03 -12.35
CA LEU A 100 -5.47 7.59 -12.84
C LEU A 100 -6.36 8.77 -13.26
N SER A 101 -6.44 9.82 -12.43
CA SER A 101 -7.28 10.98 -12.71
C SER A 101 -6.74 11.89 -13.82
N GLN A 102 -5.42 12.01 -13.95
CA GLN A 102 -4.79 12.96 -14.86
C GLN A 102 -3.64 12.33 -15.67
N PRO A 103 -3.91 11.27 -16.46
CA PRO A 103 -2.89 10.50 -17.17
C PRO A 103 -2.10 11.31 -18.21
N TRP A 104 -2.65 12.43 -18.70
CA TRP A 104 -1.99 13.31 -19.66
C TRP A 104 -0.88 14.19 -19.04
N ARG A 105 -0.88 14.39 -17.72
CA ARG A 105 0.12 15.22 -17.03
C ARG A 105 1.47 14.51 -16.94
N LYS A 106 2.46 15.06 -17.65
CA LYS A 106 3.81 14.48 -17.76
C LYS A 106 4.56 14.46 -16.43
N GLU A 107 4.24 15.40 -15.53
CA GLU A 107 4.78 15.50 -14.19
C GLU A 107 4.41 14.31 -13.29
N TYR A 108 3.24 13.70 -13.51
CA TYR A 108 2.82 12.52 -12.75
C TYR A 108 3.46 11.25 -13.29
N ARG A 109 3.91 11.23 -14.55
CA ARG A 109 4.63 10.09 -15.13
C ARG A 109 6.07 9.94 -14.64
N THR A 110 6.61 10.95 -13.93
CA THR A 110 7.98 10.92 -13.39
C THR A 110 7.95 11.02 -11.87
N ILE A 111 8.35 9.95 -11.17
CA ILE A 111 8.55 9.99 -9.72
C ILE A 111 9.80 10.82 -9.42
N LYS A 112 9.61 12.12 -9.10
CA LYS A 112 10.71 12.98 -8.66
C LYS A 112 11.21 12.51 -7.29
N ARG A 113 12.37 11.85 -7.27
CA ARG A 113 13.06 11.35 -6.06
C ARG A 113 13.46 12.42 -5.03
N TYR A 114 13.39 13.70 -5.40
CA TYR A 114 13.73 14.84 -4.56
C TYR A 114 12.68 15.93 -4.72
N LEU A 115 11.68 15.96 -3.85
CA LEU A 115 10.92 17.17 -3.59
C LEU A 115 11.03 17.51 -2.11
N SER A 116 12.25 17.92 -1.76
CA SER A 116 12.48 18.85 -0.66
C SER A 116 11.86 20.18 -1.08
N ARG A 117 10.82 20.61 -0.37
CA ARG A 117 10.07 21.87 -0.53
C ARG A 117 9.07 21.87 -1.69
N GLY A 118 7.78 21.67 -1.37
CA GLY A 118 6.69 22.26 -2.17
C GLY A 118 5.50 21.38 -2.53
N PHE A 119 5.52 20.07 -2.27
CA PHE A 119 4.33 19.22 -2.38
C PHE A 119 3.98 18.65 -1.01
N GLY A 120 2.76 18.94 -0.54
CA GLY A 120 2.30 18.71 0.83
C GLY A 120 2.62 17.31 1.34
N ARG A 121 3.42 17.24 2.41
CA ARG A 121 3.71 16.14 3.36
C ARG A 121 3.93 14.68 2.88
N GLY A 122 3.57 14.26 1.67
CA GLY A 122 3.66 12.87 1.17
C GLY A 122 5.02 12.47 0.63
N SER A 123 5.76 13.39 0.00
CA SER A 123 7.00 13.05 -0.74
C SER A 123 8.18 12.62 0.14
N ARG A 124 8.20 12.98 1.42
CA ARG A 124 9.25 12.55 2.37
C ARG A 124 9.07 11.09 2.84
N CYS A 125 7.85 10.56 2.78
CA CYS A 125 7.54 9.24 3.33
C CYS A 125 8.00 8.13 2.37
N ILE A 126 7.72 8.27 1.06
CA ILE A 126 8.10 7.28 0.04
C ILE A 126 9.62 7.05 -0.01
N HIS A 127 10.44 8.12 0.05
CA HIS A 127 11.90 7.98 0.03
C HIS A 127 12.46 7.23 1.24
N ARG A 128 11.86 7.40 2.43
CA ARG A 128 12.35 6.71 3.65
C ARG A 128 11.96 5.21 3.69
N TYR A 129 10.94 4.81 2.94
CA TYR A 129 10.56 3.39 2.80
C TYR A 129 11.28 2.73 1.62
N LEU A 130 11.37 3.39 0.47
CA LEU A 130 12.01 2.82 -0.73
C LEU A 130 13.55 2.90 -0.74
N SER A 131 14.19 3.84 -0.04
CA SER A 131 15.66 3.89 0.01
C SER A 131 16.30 2.75 0.81
N ASN A 132 15.53 2.03 1.63
CA ASN A 132 16.01 0.80 2.28
C ASN A 132 16.03 -0.40 1.33
N ALA A 133 15.24 -0.39 0.25
CA ALA A 133 15.19 -1.47 -0.73
C ALA A 133 16.35 -1.42 -1.76
N LYS A 134 17.04 -0.28 -1.87
CA LYS A 134 18.13 -0.07 -2.86
C LYS A 134 19.56 -0.23 -2.33
N ASN A 135 19.74 -0.46 -1.02
CA ASN A 135 21.08 -0.57 -0.43
C ASN A 135 21.72 -1.98 -0.52
N HIS A 136 21.09 -2.93 -1.22
CA HIS A 136 21.72 -4.20 -1.59
C HIS A 136 21.57 -4.45 -3.09
N GLY A 137 22.50 -3.88 -3.85
CA GLY A 137 22.61 -4.13 -5.29
C GLY A 137 23.94 -3.72 -5.93
N THR A 138 24.94 -3.24 -5.17
CA THR A 138 26.28 -2.96 -5.70
C THR A 138 27.35 -3.22 -4.64
N SER A 139 27.59 -4.49 -4.35
CA SER A 139 28.91 -4.93 -3.93
C SER A 139 29.21 -6.28 -4.57
N SER A 140 30.32 -6.27 -5.31
CA SER A 140 31.03 -7.40 -5.92
C SER A 140 30.57 -7.86 -7.32
N SER A 141 31.28 -7.43 -8.36
CA SER A 141 32.18 -8.32 -9.12
C SER A 141 32.83 -7.63 -10.34
N LYS A 142 34.06 -8.10 -10.65
CA LYS A 142 35.05 -7.73 -11.68
C LYS A 142 36.00 -6.59 -11.24
N LEU A 143 37.27 -6.81 -10.86
CA LEU A 143 38.22 -7.91 -11.11
C LEU A 143 38.27 -8.37 -12.58
N ARG A 144 38.80 -7.50 -13.44
CA ARG A 144 40.01 -7.78 -14.25
C ARG A 144 40.47 -6.50 -14.92
#